data_AF-A0A484LHG3-F1
#
_entry.id   AF-A0A484LHG3-F1
#
_cell.length_a   1.000
_cell.length_b   1.000
_cell.length_c   1.000
_cell.angle_alpha   90.00
_cell.angle_beta   90.00
_cell.angle_gamma   90.00
#
_symmetry.space_group_name_H-M   'P 1'
#
loop_
_entity.id
_entity.type
_entity.pdbx_description
1 polymer ?
#
loop_
_entity_poly.entity_id
_entity_poly.type
_entity_poly.pdbx_seq_one_letter_code
_entity_poly.pdbx_strand_id
1 'polypeptide(L)'
;MEGISNEACSLARHWGLGKLITFYDDNHISIDGELNGNSGYDDIRTAIKEAKAVKDKPTLIKVTTTIGFGSPNKANTWSVHGSALGAKEVHGSALLGSMAPLSLSIHWSRHVPEGAALEAEWNAKFSKYEKKYPEEAADLKAIISGKLPAGWENLTAWNKALIMKLNWDLANKKDNLWVRWIHSRYIKDEGIWEYMPKYDACHYWRKMIKVRQEFAAMPILEEYKPEEGYTWLMGQTPKDAWCDIVWNRLSIPKHSPSEDSTRNLSRQNLNALAKVHPGFLGGSADFVSSNMTLLKSFGDFQKDTPGEHGMGAICNGIALHSPGLIPYCATFFVFTDYMRPARVIYVMTALSGGPGSFTSDLKKMGPCISRSSTSMFHFINSL
;
A
#
# COMPACT_ATOMS: atom_id res chain seq x y z
N MET A 1 -0.15 -25.59 -1.56
CA MET A 1 -1.01 -24.75 -2.41
C MET A 1 -1.64 -23.70 -1.52
N GLU A 2 -1.66 -22.44 -1.94
CA GLU A 2 -2.07 -21.31 -1.10
C GLU A 2 -3.44 -20.77 -1.49
N GLY A 3 -4.35 -20.58 -0.53
CA GLY A 3 -5.71 -20.09 -0.80
C GLY A 3 -5.75 -18.70 -1.47
N ILE A 4 -4.79 -17.84 -1.12
CA ILE A 4 -4.68 -16.47 -1.65
C ILE A 4 -4.49 -16.44 -3.18
N SER A 5 -3.83 -17.45 -3.77
CA SER A 5 -3.66 -17.50 -5.23
C SER A 5 -4.96 -17.84 -5.94
N ASN A 6 -5.83 -18.67 -5.34
CA ASN A 6 -7.15 -18.98 -5.92
C ASN A 6 -8.03 -17.72 -5.95
N GLU A 7 -8.04 -16.95 -4.87
CA GLU A 7 -8.77 -15.68 -4.81
C GLU A 7 -8.27 -14.69 -5.85
N ALA A 8 -6.95 -14.46 -5.92
CA ALA A 8 -6.33 -13.54 -6.87
C ALA A 8 -6.51 -13.96 -8.34
N CYS A 9 -6.44 -15.26 -8.65
CA CYS A 9 -6.67 -15.79 -10.00
C CYS A 9 -8.15 -15.68 -10.42
N SER A 10 -9.08 -15.97 -9.51
CA SER A 10 -10.52 -15.76 -9.74
C SER A 10 -10.81 -14.29 -10.08
N LEU A 11 -10.26 -13.39 -9.26
CA LEU A 11 -10.28 -11.93 -9.45
C LEU A 11 -9.72 -11.47 -10.80
N ALA A 12 -8.52 -11.94 -11.16
CA ALA A 12 -7.88 -11.56 -12.42
C ALA A 12 -8.67 -12.06 -13.65
N ARG A 13 -9.27 -13.26 -13.56
CA ARG A 13 -10.14 -13.80 -14.62
C ARG A 13 -11.43 -13.01 -14.75
N HIS A 14 -11.99 -12.62 -13.63
CA HIS A 14 -13.22 -11.84 -13.50
C HIS A 14 -13.07 -10.45 -14.14
N TRP A 15 -12.03 -9.69 -13.75
CA TRP A 15 -11.70 -8.39 -14.35
C TRP A 15 -11.15 -8.47 -15.79
N GLY A 16 -10.98 -9.67 -16.35
CA GLY A 16 -10.52 -9.86 -17.73
C GLY A 16 -9.13 -9.31 -18.00
N LEU A 17 -8.19 -9.46 -17.05
CA LEU A 17 -6.86 -8.84 -17.09
C LEU A 17 -5.94 -9.41 -18.19
N GLY A 18 -6.21 -9.14 -19.46
CA GLY A 18 -5.47 -9.66 -20.62
C GLY A 18 -4.02 -9.19 -20.80
N LYS A 19 -3.51 -8.36 -19.87
CA LYS A 19 -2.07 -8.04 -19.79
C LYS A 19 -1.34 -8.88 -18.74
N LEU A 20 -2.06 -9.62 -17.89
CA LEU A 20 -1.47 -10.52 -16.90
C LEU A 20 -1.14 -11.86 -17.57
N ILE A 21 0.16 -12.14 -17.64
CA ILE A 21 0.70 -13.42 -18.11
C ILE A 21 1.54 -13.97 -16.96
N THR A 22 1.19 -15.15 -16.45
CA THR A 22 1.90 -15.83 -15.37
C THR A 22 2.54 -17.11 -15.90
N PHE A 23 3.71 -17.46 -15.36
CA PHE A 23 4.35 -18.75 -15.61
C PHE A 23 4.15 -19.63 -14.38
N TYR A 24 3.70 -20.87 -14.59
CA TYR A 24 3.68 -21.89 -13.56
C TYR A 24 4.85 -22.85 -13.79
N ASP A 25 5.81 -22.86 -12.86
CA ASP A 25 6.90 -23.83 -12.82
C ASP A 25 6.37 -25.20 -12.41
N ASP A 26 6.14 -26.04 -13.40
CA ASP A 26 5.62 -27.40 -13.27
C ASP A 26 6.77 -28.40 -13.32
N ASN A 27 7.47 -28.54 -12.20
CA ASN A 27 8.64 -29.42 -12.09
C ASN A 27 8.30 -30.91 -11.81
N HIS A 28 7.08 -31.35 -12.15
CA HIS A 28 6.56 -32.73 -12.04
C HIS A 28 6.66 -33.43 -10.67
N ILE A 29 6.74 -32.65 -9.58
CA ILE A 29 6.36 -33.12 -8.24
C ILE A 29 4.80 -33.23 -8.10
N SER A 30 4.03 -32.84 -9.14
CA SER A 30 2.71 -33.41 -9.50
C SER A 30 2.43 -33.26 -11.01
N ILE A 31 1.36 -33.88 -11.54
CA ILE A 31 1.28 -34.46 -12.91
C ILE A 31 0.88 -33.50 -14.09
N ASP A 32 1.42 -33.82 -15.27
CA ASP A 32 1.09 -33.54 -16.70
C ASP A 32 0.98 -32.10 -17.29
N GLY A 33 1.84 -31.83 -18.30
CA GLY A 33 1.74 -30.77 -19.32
C GLY A 33 2.99 -30.70 -20.23
N GLU A 34 2.89 -30.07 -21.40
CA GLU A 34 3.77 -30.37 -22.56
C GLU A 34 4.80 -29.29 -22.97
N LEU A 35 4.95 -28.18 -22.23
CA LEU A 35 5.90 -27.10 -22.60
C LEU A 35 7.27 -27.29 -21.93
N ASN A 36 8.29 -27.70 -22.69
CA ASN A 36 9.66 -27.94 -22.18
C ASN A 36 10.36 -26.64 -21.73
N GLY A 37 10.36 -26.39 -20.43
CA GLY A 37 11.00 -25.26 -19.77
C GLY A 37 12.52 -25.34 -19.63
N ASN A 38 13.12 -26.53 -19.75
CA ASN A 38 14.56 -26.72 -19.61
C ASN A 38 15.33 -26.22 -20.85
N SER A 39 14.74 -26.36 -22.04
CA SER A 39 15.40 -26.02 -23.32
C SER A 39 14.49 -25.51 -24.45
N GLY A 40 13.16 -25.58 -24.32
CA GLY A 40 12.18 -25.13 -25.33
C GLY A 40 11.98 -23.61 -25.39
N TYR A 41 13.06 -22.84 -25.51
CA TYR A 41 13.01 -21.37 -25.44
C TYR A 41 12.16 -20.74 -26.54
N ASP A 42 12.11 -21.32 -27.73
CA ASP A 42 11.31 -20.82 -28.85
C ASP A 42 9.82 -21.16 -28.68
N ASP A 43 9.50 -22.28 -28.05
CA ASP A 43 8.13 -22.64 -27.66
C ASP A 43 7.62 -21.67 -26.57
N ILE A 44 8.47 -21.34 -25.58
CA ILE A 44 8.17 -20.32 -24.57
C ILE A 44 7.94 -18.95 -25.22
N ARG A 45 8.77 -18.55 -26.20
CA ARG A 45 8.57 -17.29 -26.95
C ARG A 45 7.26 -17.30 -27.73
N THR A 46 6.88 -18.44 -28.29
CA THR A 46 5.62 -18.64 -29.02
C THR A 46 4.42 -18.53 -28.06
N ALA A 47 4.44 -19.24 -26.93
CA ALA A 47 3.42 -19.14 -25.89
C ALA A 47 3.27 -17.71 -25.34
N ILE A 48 4.36 -16.97 -25.15
CA ILE A 48 4.32 -15.54 -24.77
C ILE A 48 3.66 -14.68 -25.85
N LYS A 49 3.92 -14.96 -27.14
CA LYS A 49 3.31 -14.23 -28.27
C LYS A 49 1.80 -14.48 -28.35
N GLU A 50 1.37 -15.72 -28.15
CA GLU A 50 -0.03 -16.13 -28.11
C GLU A 50 -0.75 -15.54 -26.90
N ALA A 51 -0.16 -15.64 -25.70
CA ALA A 51 -0.67 -15.03 -24.48
C ALA A 51 -0.82 -13.50 -24.62
N LYS A 52 0.13 -12.83 -25.30
CA LYS A 52 0.03 -11.39 -25.63
C LYS A 52 -1.04 -11.08 -26.67
N ALA A 53 -1.51 -12.03 -27.47
CA ALA A 53 -2.60 -11.81 -28.43
C ALA A 53 -3.98 -11.82 -27.76
N VAL A 54 -4.14 -12.61 -26.69
CA VAL A 54 -5.32 -12.61 -25.81
C VAL A 54 -5.43 -11.28 -25.05
N LYS A 55 -6.62 -10.66 -25.01
CA LYS A 55 -6.82 -9.31 -24.44
C LYS A 55 -7.88 -9.20 -23.33
N ASP A 56 -8.69 -10.24 -23.15
CA ASP A 56 -9.93 -10.25 -22.36
C ASP A 56 -9.88 -11.21 -21.14
N LYS A 57 -8.76 -11.89 -20.93
CA LYS A 57 -8.52 -12.84 -19.84
C LYS A 57 -7.02 -12.95 -19.53
N PRO A 58 -6.63 -13.14 -18.26
CA PRO A 58 -5.24 -13.46 -17.91
C PRO A 58 -4.85 -14.82 -18.51
N THR A 59 -3.56 -15.02 -18.76
CA THR A 59 -3.02 -16.27 -19.30
C THR A 59 -2.05 -16.91 -18.31
N LEU A 60 -2.27 -18.19 -18.01
CA LEU A 60 -1.33 -19.05 -17.27
C LEU A 60 -0.57 -19.90 -18.28
N ILE A 61 0.74 -19.69 -18.40
CA ILE A 61 1.64 -20.55 -19.19
C ILE A 61 2.21 -21.59 -18.23
N LYS A 62 1.74 -22.84 -18.34
CA LYS A 62 2.33 -23.99 -17.63
C LYS A 62 3.66 -24.34 -18.30
N VAL A 63 4.76 -24.26 -17.56
CA VAL A 63 6.13 -24.52 -18.04
C VAL A 63 6.67 -25.73 -17.30
N THR A 64 6.89 -26.83 -18.02
CA THR A 64 7.38 -28.08 -17.44
C THR A 64 8.91 -28.06 -17.36
N THR A 65 9.45 -28.06 -16.14
CA THR A 65 10.90 -28.02 -15.88
C THR A 65 11.39 -29.28 -15.17
N THR A 66 12.69 -29.37 -14.94
CA THR A 66 13.25 -30.29 -13.96
C THR A 66 13.84 -29.47 -12.82
N ILE A 67 13.34 -29.64 -11.59
CA ILE A 67 13.91 -28.93 -10.44
C ILE A 67 15.38 -29.32 -10.27
N GLY A 68 16.27 -28.33 -10.21
CA GLY A 68 17.72 -28.56 -10.21
C GLY A 68 18.29 -29.09 -11.52
N PHE A 69 17.67 -28.79 -12.67
CA PHE A 69 18.16 -29.17 -14.01
C PHE A 69 19.67 -28.91 -14.17
N GLY A 70 20.40 -29.93 -14.66
CA GLY A 70 21.85 -29.92 -14.80
C GLY A 70 22.64 -30.44 -13.58
N SER A 71 21.99 -30.67 -12.43
CA SER A 71 22.60 -31.29 -11.23
C SER A 71 22.61 -32.83 -11.37
N PRO A 72 23.77 -33.50 -11.52
CA PRO A 72 23.80 -34.91 -11.93
C PRO A 72 23.14 -35.90 -10.97
N ASN A 73 23.19 -35.62 -9.66
CA ASN A 73 22.71 -36.53 -8.60
C ASN A 73 21.51 -35.95 -7.83
N LYS A 74 21.26 -34.64 -7.92
CA LYS A 74 20.16 -33.97 -7.21
C LYS A 74 19.03 -33.43 -8.09
N ALA A 75 19.16 -33.41 -9.42
CA ALA A 75 18.06 -33.03 -10.30
C ALA A 75 16.84 -33.94 -10.06
N ASN A 76 15.65 -33.35 -10.15
CA ASN A 76 14.37 -34.02 -9.85
C ASN A 76 14.26 -34.60 -8.41
N THR A 77 14.93 -33.98 -7.42
CA THR A 77 14.81 -34.40 -6.00
C THR A 77 14.40 -33.25 -5.10
N TRP A 78 13.64 -33.54 -4.04
CA TRP A 78 13.29 -32.55 -3.02
C TRP A 78 14.54 -31.93 -2.33
N SER A 79 15.66 -32.67 -2.30
CA SER A 79 16.91 -32.23 -1.66
C SER A 79 17.53 -30.98 -2.30
N VAL A 80 17.20 -30.72 -3.57
CA VAL A 80 17.71 -29.60 -4.36
C VAL A 80 16.95 -28.29 -4.12
N HIS A 81 15.77 -28.35 -3.48
CA HIS A 81 14.83 -27.23 -3.39
C HIS A 81 15.30 -26.07 -2.50
N GLY A 82 15.88 -26.38 -1.33
CA GLY A 82 16.16 -25.39 -0.27
C GLY A 82 17.51 -25.55 0.41
N SER A 83 18.45 -26.29 -0.18
CA SER A 83 19.78 -26.53 0.37
C SER A 83 20.87 -26.28 -0.67
N ALA A 84 22.07 -25.90 -0.22
CA ALA A 84 23.21 -25.76 -1.13
C ALA A 84 23.56 -27.11 -1.78
N LEU A 85 23.82 -27.12 -3.09
CA LEU A 85 24.16 -28.33 -3.84
C LEU A 85 25.35 -29.08 -3.21
N GLY A 86 26.33 -28.34 -2.69
CA GLY A 86 27.59 -28.85 -2.15
C GLY A 86 28.66 -28.96 -3.24
N ALA A 87 29.93 -28.77 -2.87
CA ALA A 87 31.02 -28.57 -3.83
C ALA A 87 31.11 -29.66 -4.91
N LYS A 88 31.00 -30.94 -4.55
CA LYS A 88 31.06 -32.05 -5.51
C LYS A 88 29.97 -31.99 -6.57
N GLU A 89 28.74 -31.64 -6.17
CA GLU A 89 27.59 -31.55 -7.06
C GLU A 89 27.72 -30.34 -8.02
N VAL A 90 28.22 -29.21 -7.52
CA VAL A 90 28.50 -28.02 -8.36
C VAL A 90 29.55 -28.34 -9.44
N HIS A 91 30.66 -29.01 -9.08
CA HIS A 91 31.70 -29.37 -10.05
C HIS A 91 31.23 -30.42 -11.08
N GLY A 92 30.29 -31.30 -10.71
CA GLY A 92 29.67 -32.24 -11.64
C GLY A 92 28.60 -31.61 -12.54
N SER A 93 28.07 -30.43 -12.18
CA SER A 93 26.99 -29.77 -12.91
C SER A 93 27.53 -29.04 -14.14
N ALA A 94 27.41 -29.64 -15.33
CA ALA A 94 27.94 -29.11 -16.58
C ALA A 94 27.38 -27.71 -17.00
N LEU A 95 26.33 -27.23 -16.34
CA LEU A 95 25.75 -25.90 -16.54
C LEU A 95 26.37 -24.80 -15.64
N LEU A 96 27.14 -25.16 -14.61
CA LEU A 96 27.62 -24.24 -13.57
C LEU A 96 29.12 -23.93 -13.72
N GLY A 97 29.45 -23.10 -14.72
CA GLY A 97 30.80 -22.52 -14.83
C GLY A 97 31.10 -21.52 -13.70
N SER A 98 32.36 -21.45 -13.28
CA SER A 98 32.80 -20.57 -12.17
C SER A 98 32.89 -19.08 -12.52
N MET A 99 32.87 -18.73 -13.81
CA MET A 99 32.81 -17.34 -14.29
C MET A 99 31.88 -17.24 -15.50
N ALA A 100 31.04 -16.20 -15.52
CA ALA A 100 30.22 -15.87 -16.68
C ALA A 100 31.10 -15.41 -17.86
N PRO A 101 31.01 -16.02 -19.06
CA PRO A 101 31.73 -15.55 -20.23
C PRO A 101 31.35 -14.12 -20.62
N LEU A 102 32.30 -13.35 -21.19
CA LEU A 102 32.03 -11.99 -21.67
C LEU A 102 30.88 -11.95 -22.69
N SER A 103 30.74 -12.99 -23.52
CA SER A 103 29.63 -13.14 -24.47
C SER A 103 28.25 -13.19 -23.79
N LEU A 104 28.15 -13.72 -22.57
CA LEU A 104 26.90 -13.72 -21.80
C LEU A 104 26.58 -12.31 -21.31
N SER A 105 27.57 -11.57 -20.82
CA SER A 105 27.39 -10.16 -20.42
C SER A 105 26.97 -9.29 -21.61
N ILE A 106 27.59 -9.46 -22.78
CA ILE A 106 27.21 -8.80 -24.05
C ILE A 106 25.77 -9.19 -24.46
N HIS A 107 25.40 -10.48 -24.36
CA HIS A 107 24.06 -10.95 -24.70
C HIS A 107 22.95 -10.31 -23.86
N TRP A 108 23.18 -10.08 -22.56
CA TRP A 108 22.21 -9.41 -21.70
C TRP A 108 22.23 -7.89 -21.85
N SER A 109 23.42 -7.28 -21.87
CA SER A 109 23.58 -5.82 -21.95
C SER A 109 23.05 -5.20 -23.25
N ARG A 110 22.94 -5.97 -24.36
CA ARG A 110 22.35 -5.48 -25.62
C ARG A 110 20.91 -4.98 -25.47
N HIS A 111 20.18 -5.42 -24.45
CA HIS A 111 18.81 -4.97 -24.17
C HIS A 111 18.75 -3.61 -23.44
N VAL A 112 19.87 -3.10 -22.91
CA VAL A 112 19.94 -1.77 -22.28
C VAL A 112 19.67 -0.64 -23.29
N PRO A 113 20.37 -0.55 -24.45
CA PRO A 113 20.05 0.48 -25.45
C PRO A 113 18.67 0.29 -26.09
N GLU A 114 18.18 -0.95 -26.23
CA GLU A 114 16.81 -1.24 -26.68
C GLU A 114 15.76 -0.67 -25.72
N GLY A 115 15.93 -0.91 -24.41
CA GLY A 115 15.07 -0.34 -23.37
C GLY A 115 15.11 1.19 -23.34
N ALA A 116 16.30 1.78 -23.43
CA ALA A 116 16.47 3.24 -23.48
C ALA A 116 15.80 3.87 -24.72
N ALA A 117 15.83 3.20 -25.87
CA ALA A 117 15.15 3.66 -27.08
C ALA A 117 13.61 3.61 -26.92
N LEU A 118 13.07 2.54 -26.33
CA LEU A 118 11.63 2.41 -26.03
C LEU A 118 11.17 3.46 -25.00
N GLU A 119 11.98 3.75 -23.99
CA GLU A 119 11.73 4.82 -23.02
C GLU A 119 11.75 6.20 -23.68
N ALA A 120 12.71 6.46 -24.57
CA ALA A 120 12.76 7.70 -25.35
C ALA A 120 11.53 7.87 -26.27
N GLU A 121 11.06 6.79 -26.92
CA GLU A 121 9.82 6.80 -27.69
C GLU A 121 8.60 7.10 -26.79
N TRP A 122 8.51 6.47 -25.63
CA TRP A 122 7.44 6.72 -24.66
C TRP A 122 7.44 8.18 -24.19
N ASN A 123 8.61 8.73 -23.84
CA ASN A 123 8.77 10.14 -23.44
C ASN A 123 8.38 11.11 -24.57
N ALA A 124 8.75 10.82 -25.83
CA ALA A 124 8.34 11.61 -26.98
C ALA A 124 6.81 11.53 -27.24
N LYS A 125 6.19 10.37 -26.99
CA LYS A 125 4.74 10.18 -27.07
C LYS A 125 4.02 10.91 -25.93
N PHE A 126 4.54 10.85 -24.70
CA PHE A 126 3.98 11.55 -23.55
C PHE A 126 4.09 13.08 -23.70
N SER A 127 5.18 13.59 -24.27
CA SER A 127 5.34 15.01 -24.63
C SER A 127 4.30 15.50 -25.65
N LYS A 128 3.77 14.62 -26.51
CA LYS A 128 2.64 14.92 -27.41
C LYS A 128 1.29 14.82 -26.70
N TYR A 129 1.15 13.87 -25.77
CA TYR A 129 -0.04 13.72 -24.94
C TYR A 129 -0.26 14.95 -24.05
N GLU A 130 0.78 15.41 -23.33
CA GLU A 130 0.73 16.59 -22.47
C GLU A 130 0.28 17.86 -23.20
N LYS A 131 0.75 18.08 -24.44
CA LYS A 131 0.33 19.22 -25.26
C LYS A 131 -1.14 19.16 -25.70
N LYS A 132 -1.76 17.98 -25.66
CA LYS A 132 -3.15 17.74 -26.08
C LYS A 132 -4.12 17.60 -24.90
N TYR A 133 -3.62 17.12 -23.76
CA TYR A 133 -4.37 16.76 -22.55
C TYR A 133 -3.59 17.27 -21.32
N PRO A 134 -3.53 18.61 -21.11
CA PRO A 134 -2.62 19.19 -20.12
C PRO A 134 -3.04 18.88 -18.67
N GLU A 135 -4.34 18.78 -18.40
CA GLU A 135 -4.87 18.46 -17.07
C GLU A 135 -4.62 16.99 -16.73
N GLU A 136 -4.99 16.08 -17.65
CA GLU A 136 -4.79 14.63 -17.45
C GLU A 136 -3.31 14.23 -17.43
N ALA A 137 -2.44 15.00 -18.11
CA ALA A 137 -0.99 14.82 -18.03
C ALA A 137 -0.41 15.33 -16.71
N ALA A 138 -0.99 16.37 -16.09
CA ALA A 138 -0.61 16.82 -14.75
C ALA A 138 -0.98 15.76 -13.70
N ASP A 139 -2.19 15.19 -13.78
CA ASP A 139 -2.63 14.08 -12.92
C ASP A 139 -1.73 12.86 -13.07
N LEU A 140 -1.41 12.45 -14.32
CA LEU A 140 -0.52 11.31 -14.56
C LEU A 140 0.90 11.58 -14.04
N LYS A 141 1.42 12.80 -14.16
CA LYS A 141 2.71 13.20 -13.55
C LYS A 141 2.67 13.13 -12.02
N ALA A 142 1.58 13.55 -11.38
CA ALA A 142 1.41 13.42 -9.93
C ALA A 142 1.42 11.93 -9.50
N ILE A 143 0.65 11.08 -10.20
CA ILE A 143 0.57 9.64 -9.92
C ILE A 143 1.91 8.93 -10.14
N ILE A 144 2.65 9.24 -11.22
CA ILE A 144 3.96 8.64 -11.51
C ILE A 144 5.03 9.11 -10.51
N SER A 145 5.04 10.40 -10.16
CA SER A 145 6.07 10.96 -9.27
C SER A 145 5.81 10.69 -7.78
N GLY A 146 4.58 10.36 -7.40
CA GLY A 146 4.18 10.23 -5.99
C GLY A 146 4.16 11.56 -5.23
N LYS A 147 4.29 12.69 -5.95
CA LYS A 147 4.15 14.02 -5.34
C LYS A 147 2.68 14.24 -4.99
N LEU A 148 2.42 14.47 -3.72
CA LEU A 148 1.10 14.89 -3.25
C LEU A 148 0.77 16.30 -3.80
N PRO A 149 -0.52 16.68 -3.88
CA PRO A 149 -0.92 18.04 -4.22
C PRO A 149 -0.29 19.06 -3.26
N ALA A 150 0.02 20.27 -3.75
CA ALA A 150 0.64 21.30 -2.93
C ALA A 150 -0.15 21.57 -1.63
N GLY A 151 0.57 21.73 -0.53
CA GLY A 151 0.06 21.87 0.84
C GLY A 151 -0.08 20.54 1.59
N TRP A 152 -0.22 19.39 0.92
CA TRP A 152 -0.38 18.08 1.58
C TRP A 152 0.86 17.60 2.33
N GLU A 153 2.04 18.09 1.96
CA GLU A 153 3.29 17.91 2.71
C GLU A 153 3.19 18.30 4.20
N ASN A 154 2.17 19.08 4.57
CA ASN A 154 1.94 19.52 5.95
C ASN A 154 0.94 18.63 6.74
N LEU A 155 0.44 17.53 6.17
CA LEU A 155 -0.52 16.66 6.86
C LEU A 155 0.08 15.99 8.12
N THR A 156 1.39 15.76 8.15
CA THR A 156 2.09 15.34 9.38
C THR A 156 2.07 16.42 10.46
N ALA A 157 2.19 17.70 10.12
CA ALA A 157 2.05 18.81 11.08
C ALA A 157 0.60 18.92 11.60
N TRP A 158 -0.39 18.72 10.73
CA TRP A 158 -1.79 18.59 11.12
C TRP A 158 -2.02 17.46 12.13
N ASN A 159 -1.48 16.28 11.87
CA ASN A 159 -1.62 15.14 12.77
C ASN A 159 -1.02 15.40 14.15
N LYS A 160 0.11 16.11 14.20
CA LYS A 160 0.71 16.57 15.46
C LYS A 160 -0.23 17.54 16.19
N ALA A 161 -0.81 18.53 15.49
CA ALA A 161 -1.77 19.45 16.09
C ALA A 161 -3.05 18.76 16.62
N LEU A 162 -3.58 17.77 15.89
CA LEU A 162 -4.75 16.98 16.33
C LEU A 162 -4.44 16.08 17.54
N ILE A 163 -3.26 15.45 17.56
CA ILE A 163 -2.78 14.70 18.72
C ILE A 163 -2.60 15.64 19.92
N MET A 164 -2.11 16.85 19.68
CA MET A 164 -1.92 17.85 20.73
C MET A 164 -3.26 18.38 21.28
N LYS A 165 -4.32 18.48 20.46
CA LYS A 165 -5.68 18.73 20.96
C LYS A 165 -6.11 17.68 21.99
N LEU A 166 -5.78 16.41 21.76
CA LEU A 166 -6.09 15.33 22.71
C LEU A 166 -5.25 15.42 23.99
N ASN A 167 -3.96 15.76 23.90
CA ASN A 167 -3.14 16.05 25.09
C ASN A 167 -3.73 17.23 25.89
N TRP A 168 -4.18 18.30 25.23
CA TRP A 168 -4.79 19.45 25.89
C TRP A 168 -6.15 19.12 26.52
N ASP A 169 -7.03 18.37 25.83
CA ASP A 169 -8.32 17.93 26.41
C ASP A 169 -8.09 16.98 27.60
N LEU A 170 -7.07 16.11 27.56
CA LEU A 170 -6.69 15.26 28.70
C LEU A 170 -6.13 16.06 29.89
N ALA A 171 -5.48 17.20 29.66
CA ALA A 171 -5.01 18.08 30.73
C ALA A 171 -6.17 18.86 31.36
N ASN A 172 -7.05 19.44 30.54
CA ASN A 172 -7.95 20.52 30.95
C ASN A 172 -9.44 20.13 31.07
N LYS A 173 -9.90 19.04 30.43
CA LYS A 173 -11.33 18.63 30.44
C LYS A 173 -11.58 17.41 31.34
N LYS A 174 -11.04 17.43 32.57
CA LYS A 174 -11.12 16.30 33.52
C LYS A 174 -12.53 15.86 33.88
N ASP A 175 -13.57 16.69 33.70
CA ASP A 175 -14.96 16.30 33.95
C ASP A 175 -15.60 15.47 32.82
N ASN A 176 -15.00 15.47 31.62
CA ASN A 176 -15.55 14.75 30.47
C ASN A 176 -15.40 13.23 30.65
N LEU A 177 -16.48 12.48 30.44
CA LEU A 177 -16.55 11.03 30.65
C LEU A 177 -15.39 10.24 30.00
N TRP A 178 -15.02 10.55 28.76
CA TRP A 178 -13.91 9.84 28.10
C TRP A 178 -12.54 10.20 28.70
N VAL A 179 -12.35 11.47 29.10
CA VAL A 179 -11.14 11.93 29.78
C VAL A 179 -11.01 11.24 31.13
N ARG A 180 -12.09 11.21 31.93
CA ARG A 180 -12.15 10.48 33.22
C ARG A 180 -11.81 8.99 33.06
N TRP A 181 -12.35 8.35 32.03
CA TRP A 181 -12.07 6.94 31.76
C TRP A 181 -10.60 6.72 31.37
N ILE A 182 -10.01 7.58 30.54
CA ILE A 182 -8.59 7.51 30.18
C ILE A 182 -7.69 7.76 31.41
N HIS A 183 -8.03 8.76 32.24
CA HIS A 183 -7.33 9.05 33.49
C HIS A 183 -7.36 7.86 34.43
N SER A 184 -8.54 7.29 34.71
CA SER A 184 -8.67 6.10 35.55
C SER A 184 -7.95 4.86 34.99
N ARG A 185 -8.01 4.63 33.67
CA ARG A 185 -7.57 3.36 33.07
C ARG A 185 -6.10 3.31 32.63
N TYR A 186 -5.55 4.42 32.14
CA TYR A 186 -4.23 4.46 31.51
C TYR A 186 -3.24 5.40 32.20
N ILE A 187 -3.68 6.59 32.58
CA ILE A 187 -2.83 7.63 33.17
C ILE A 187 -2.72 7.46 34.71
N LYS A 188 -3.71 6.78 35.32
CA LYS A 188 -3.85 6.58 36.78
C LYS A 188 -3.87 7.88 37.56
N ASP A 189 -4.64 8.85 37.05
CA ASP A 189 -4.82 10.19 37.60
C ASP A 189 -3.54 11.06 37.69
N GLU A 190 -2.41 10.59 37.13
CA GLU A 190 -1.23 11.43 36.87
C GLU A 190 -1.58 12.59 35.91
N GLY A 191 -0.79 13.67 35.93
CA GLY A 191 -0.92 14.73 34.93
C GLY A 191 -0.40 14.27 33.57
N ILE A 192 -1.09 14.60 32.48
CA ILE A 192 -0.69 14.19 31.11
C ILE A 192 0.62 14.85 30.65
N TRP A 193 1.14 15.85 31.39
CA TRP A 193 2.41 16.53 31.12
C TRP A 193 3.60 15.84 31.81
N GLU A 194 3.35 15.19 32.94
CA GLU A 194 4.32 14.43 33.72
C GLU A 194 4.32 12.95 33.30
N TYR A 195 3.15 12.42 32.91
CA TYR A 195 2.95 11.01 32.54
C TYR A 195 3.99 10.51 31.54
N MET A 196 4.55 9.34 31.85
CA MET A 196 5.48 8.61 30.99
C MET A 196 4.90 7.23 30.65
N PRO A 197 4.72 6.92 29.35
CA PRO A 197 4.16 5.64 28.94
C PRO A 197 5.20 4.54 29.16
N LYS A 198 4.76 3.40 29.68
CA LYS A 198 5.61 2.21 29.82
C LYS A 198 6.21 1.77 28.47
N TYR A 199 7.32 1.04 28.52
CA TYR A 199 7.99 0.52 27.32
C TYR A 199 7.09 -0.36 26.43
N ASP A 200 6.22 -1.16 27.06
CA ASP A 200 5.23 -2.03 26.43
C ASP A 200 3.94 -1.30 25.99
N ALA A 201 3.79 0.00 26.28
CA ALA A 201 2.64 0.78 25.86
C ALA A 201 2.51 0.80 24.32
N CYS A 202 1.26 0.81 23.83
CA CYS A 202 1.02 0.81 22.39
C CYS A 202 1.66 2.03 21.70
N HIS A 203 1.94 1.91 20.40
CA HIS A 203 2.61 2.95 19.62
C HIS A 203 1.93 4.33 19.75
N TYR A 204 0.59 4.34 19.88
CA TYR A 204 -0.20 5.56 20.01
C TYR A 204 0.14 6.39 21.25
N TRP A 205 0.22 5.77 22.44
CA TRP A 205 0.64 6.43 23.67
C TRP A 205 2.05 7.01 23.56
N ARG A 206 2.98 6.28 22.92
CA ARG A 206 4.33 6.77 22.64
C ARG A 206 4.34 7.92 21.61
N LYS A 207 3.43 7.93 20.62
CA LYS A 207 3.26 9.04 19.66
C LYS A 207 2.73 10.30 20.35
N MET A 208 1.68 10.19 21.16
CA MET A 208 1.10 11.31 21.91
C MET A 208 2.13 12.09 22.73
N ILE A 209 3.00 11.36 23.44
CA ILE A 209 3.96 11.93 24.39
C ILE A 209 5.17 12.53 23.65
N LYS A 210 5.57 11.98 22.51
CA LYS A 210 6.53 12.63 21.60
C LYS A 210 5.98 13.94 21.04
N VAL A 211 4.75 13.93 20.55
CA VAL A 211 4.10 15.14 20.02
C VAL A 211 3.98 16.21 21.12
N ARG A 212 3.61 15.83 22.34
CA ARG A 212 3.56 16.73 23.51
C ARG A 212 4.86 17.52 23.71
N GLN A 213 6.03 16.92 23.44
CA GLN A 213 7.34 17.57 23.56
C GLN A 213 7.56 18.65 22.49
N GLU A 214 7.04 18.46 21.27
CA GLU A 214 7.13 19.46 20.18
C GLU A 214 6.30 20.74 20.47
N PHE A 215 5.35 20.65 21.40
CA PHE A 215 4.51 21.76 21.86
C PHE A 215 4.87 22.27 23.26
N ALA A 216 5.96 21.79 23.88
CA ALA A 216 6.30 22.11 25.28
C ALA A 216 6.58 23.61 25.55
N ALA A 217 6.95 24.37 24.51
CA ALA A 217 7.16 25.83 24.59
C ALA A 217 5.98 26.65 24.05
N MET A 218 4.88 26.01 23.65
CA MET A 218 3.68 26.69 23.17
C MET A 218 3.00 27.43 24.35
N PRO A 219 2.49 28.67 24.17
CA PRO A 219 1.78 29.38 25.22
C PRO A 219 0.60 28.58 25.79
N ILE A 220 0.30 28.79 27.07
CA ILE A 220 -0.90 28.22 27.70
C ILE A 220 -2.13 28.91 27.10
N LEU A 221 -3.04 28.11 26.53
CA LEU A 221 -4.28 28.57 25.92
C LEU A 221 -5.49 28.15 26.77
N GLU A 222 -6.42 29.10 26.95
CA GLU A 222 -7.72 28.89 27.61
C GLU A 222 -8.60 27.88 26.86
N GLU A 223 -8.53 27.88 25.52
CA GLU A 223 -8.99 26.80 24.67
C GLU A 223 -7.94 26.54 23.59
N TYR A 224 -7.51 25.27 23.42
CA TYR A 224 -6.66 24.88 22.30
C TYR A 224 -7.49 24.46 21.08
N LYS A 225 -7.14 25.01 19.92
CA LYS A 225 -7.68 24.69 18.60
C LYS A 225 -6.55 24.12 17.70
N PRO A 226 -6.80 23.05 16.92
CA PRO A 226 -5.78 22.45 16.05
C PRO A 226 -5.09 23.45 15.09
N GLU A 227 -5.78 24.51 14.68
CA GLU A 227 -5.28 25.58 13.83
C GLU A 227 -4.11 26.35 14.48
N GLU A 228 -4.17 26.56 15.80
CA GLU A 228 -3.12 27.22 16.60
C GLU A 228 -1.92 26.29 16.70
N GLY A 229 -2.17 24.99 16.89
CA GLY A 229 -1.14 23.95 16.87
C GLY A 229 -0.41 23.81 15.54
N TYR A 230 -1.15 23.87 14.44
CA TYR A 230 -0.54 23.86 13.11
C TYR A 230 0.27 25.14 12.89
N THR A 231 -0.30 26.31 13.22
CA THR A 231 0.37 27.60 13.05
C THR A 231 1.66 27.67 13.88
N TRP A 232 1.67 27.07 15.08
CA TRP A 232 2.87 26.88 15.90
C TRP A 232 3.95 26.05 15.19
N LEU A 233 3.60 24.90 14.62
CA LEU A 233 4.57 24.01 13.95
C LEU A 233 5.09 24.56 12.63
N MET A 234 4.24 25.27 11.87
CA MET A 234 4.55 25.69 10.50
C MET A 234 4.92 27.16 10.36
N GLY A 235 4.77 27.97 11.41
CA GLY A 235 4.95 29.42 11.39
C GLY A 235 3.91 30.19 10.57
N GLN A 236 2.92 29.49 9.99
CA GLN A 236 1.88 30.08 9.15
C GLN A 236 0.54 29.35 9.34
N THR A 237 -0.56 30.10 9.28
CA THR A 237 -1.90 29.53 9.17
C THR A 237 -2.06 28.93 7.76
N PRO A 238 -2.57 27.69 7.61
CA PRO A 238 -2.86 27.12 6.31
C PRO A 238 -3.92 27.95 5.58
N LYS A 239 -3.87 27.99 4.24
CA LYS A 239 -4.75 28.86 3.40
C LYS A 239 -5.40 28.15 2.21
N ASP A 240 -5.17 26.85 2.04
CA ASP A 240 -5.56 26.15 0.83
C ASP A 240 -6.96 25.54 0.92
N ALA A 241 -7.64 25.41 -0.22
CA ALA A 241 -8.98 24.82 -0.29
C ALA A 241 -9.05 23.35 0.19
N TRP A 242 -7.94 22.60 0.15
CA TRP A 242 -7.90 21.25 0.72
C TRP A 242 -7.96 21.27 2.25
N CYS A 243 -7.39 22.28 2.92
CA CYS A 243 -7.51 22.36 4.36
C CYS A 243 -8.93 22.77 4.76
N ASP A 244 -9.72 23.46 3.93
CA ASP A 244 -11.16 23.67 4.19
C ASP A 244 -11.96 22.37 4.15
N ILE A 245 -11.53 21.43 3.30
CA ILE A 245 -12.03 20.07 3.31
C ILE A 245 -11.59 19.34 4.59
N VAL A 246 -10.43 19.66 5.17
CA VAL A 246 -9.97 19.18 6.50
C VAL A 246 -10.75 19.84 7.65
N TRP A 247 -10.57 21.15 7.87
CA TRP A 247 -11.20 21.99 8.90
C TRP A 247 -12.71 21.77 9.03
N ASN A 248 -13.43 21.75 7.89
CA ASN A 248 -14.89 21.80 7.89
C ASN A 248 -15.58 20.48 7.50
N ARG A 249 -14.87 19.51 6.93
CA ARG A 249 -15.48 18.25 6.42
C ARG A 249 -14.77 16.95 6.79
N LEU A 250 -13.49 16.95 7.18
CA LEU A 250 -12.96 15.86 7.99
C LEU A 250 -13.50 16.08 9.39
N SER A 251 -14.60 15.42 9.68
CA SER A 251 -15.33 15.51 10.94
C SER A 251 -14.52 14.95 12.11
N ILE A 252 -13.58 15.74 12.60
CA ILE A 252 -13.34 15.87 14.05
C ILE A 252 -14.73 16.12 14.66
N PRO A 253 -15.15 15.43 15.72
CA PRO A 253 -16.45 15.68 16.34
C PRO A 253 -16.55 17.13 16.82
N LYS A 254 -17.16 18.00 15.99
CA LYS A 254 -17.59 19.34 16.39
C LYS A 254 -18.51 19.11 17.60
N HIS A 255 -18.21 19.74 18.75
CA HIS A 255 -18.74 19.41 20.09
C HIS A 255 -20.26 19.65 20.28
N SER A 256 -21.07 18.99 19.47
CA SER A 256 -22.33 18.36 19.84
C SER A 256 -22.10 16.83 19.78
N PRO A 257 -22.96 15.99 20.38
CA PRO A 257 -22.97 14.57 20.06
C PRO A 257 -23.39 14.41 18.59
N SER A 258 -22.42 14.34 17.68
CA SER A 258 -22.69 13.90 16.32
C SER A 258 -23.16 12.45 16.39
N GLU A 259 -24.45 12.19 16.16
CA GLU A 259 -25.05 10.85 16.16
C GLU A 259 -24.43 9.91 15.11
N ASP A 260 -23.61 10.48 14.22
CA ASP A 260 -23.04 9.81 13.07
C ASP A 260 -21.85 8.91 13.47
N SER A 261 -21.99 7.61 13.20
CA SER A 261 -20.96 6.61 13.51
C SER A 261 -19.63 6.89 12.79
N THR A 262 -18.50 6.55 13.40
CA THR A 262 -17.13 6.74 12.85
C THR A 262 -16.92 6.19 11.43
N ARG A 263 -17.65 5.14 11.02
CA ARG A 263 -17.67 4.64 9.64
C ARG A 263 -18.38 5.60 8.66
N ASN A 264 -19.45 6.27 9.08
CA ASN A 264 -20.11 7.30 8.29
C ASN A 264 -19.22 8.53 8.16
N LEU A 265 -18.49 8.87 9.21
CA LEU A 265 -17.43 9.87 9.16
C LEU A 265 -16.33 9.43 8.17
N SER A 266 -15.88 8.16 8.22
CA SER A 266 -14.88 7.61 7.28
C SER A 266 -15.31 7.73 5.82
N ARG A 267 -16.59 7.47 5.53
CA ARG A 267 -17.20 7.71 4.20
C ARG A 267 -17.07 9.16 3.74
N GLN A 268 -17.34 10.12 4.64
CA GLN A 268 -17.23 11.55 4.33
C GLN A 268 -15.78 11.89 3.96
N ASN A 269 -14.80 11.39 4.74
CA ASN A 269 -13.37 11.57 4.46
C ASN A 269 -12.95 10.94 3.12
N LEU A 270 -13.32 9.68 2.86
CA LEU A 270 -13.02 8.99 1.59
C LEU A 270 -13.57 9.77 0.38
N ASN A 271 -14.81 10.23 0.47
CA ASN A 271 -15.46 11.01 -0.58
C ASN A 271 -14.96 12.46 -0.70
N ALA A 272 -14.23 12.94 0.31
CA ALA A 272 -13.54 14.22 0.27
C ALA A 272 -12.19 14.07 -0.44
N LEU A 273 -11.39 13.08 -0.04
CA LEU A 273 -10.06 12.79 -0.59
C LEU A 273 -10.10 12.41 -2.08
N ALA A 274 -11.10 11.62 -2.48
CA ALA A 274 -11.29 11.20 -3.86
C ALA A 274 -11.51 12.36 -4.86
N LYS A 275 -11.80 13.58 -4.37
CA LYS A 275 -11.97 14.78 -5.21
C LYS A 275 -10.68 15.56 -5.45
N VAL A 276 -9.62 15.23 -4.73
CA VAL A 276 -8.39 16.04 -4.63
C VAL A 276 -7.11 15.22 -4.82
N HIS A 277 -7.22 13.89 -4.89
CA HIS A 277 -6.11 13.02 -5.25
C HIS A 277 -6.52 12.04 -6.37
N PRO A 278 -6.03 12.21 -7.61
CA PRO A 278 -6.46 11.42 -8.78
C PRO A 278 -6.00 9.96 -8.73
N GLY A 279 -4.98 9.65 -7.91
CA GLY A 279 -4.51 8.30 -7.66
C GLY A 279 -5.23 7.58 -6.52
N PHE A 280 -6.31 8.14 -5.96
CA PHE A 280 -7.06 7.50 -4.88
C PHE A 280 -8.01 6.44 -5.42
N LEU A 281 -7.84 5.19 -4.98
CA LEU A 281 -8.70 4.07 -5.35
C LEU A 281 -8.86 3.08 -4.21
N GLY A 282 -9.88 2.24 -4.28
CA GLY A 282 -10.04 1.18 -3.30
C GLY A 282 -11.40 0.52 -3.34
N GLY A 283 -11.64 -0.34 -2.36
CA GLY A 283 -12.88 -1.09 -2.27
C GLY A 283 -13.14 -1.68 -0.89
N SER A 284 -14.22 -2.43 -0.80
CA SER A 284 -14.48 -3.37 0.28
C SER A 284 -14.69 -4.72 -0.36
N ALA A 285 -14.19 -5.78 0.27
CA ALA A 285 -14.58 -7.12 -0.12
C ALA A 285 -15.99 -7.38 0.44
N ASP A 286 -16.98 -7.37 -0.46
CA ASP A 286 -18.44 -7.52 -0.28
C ASP A 286 -19.16 -6.55 0.69
N PHE A 287 -18.49 -6.03 1.72
CA PHE A 287 -19.09 -5.22 2.78
C PHE A 287 -19.19 -3.70 2.48
N VAL A 288 -19.28 -3.27 1.22
CA VAL A 288 -19.24 -1.85 0.80
C VAL A 288 -20.25 -0.98 1.57
N SER A 289 -21.50 -1.43 1.67
CA SER A 289 -22.58 -0.72 2.40
C SER A 289 -22.42 -0.74 3.92
N SER A 290 -21.73 -1.75 4.47
CA SER A 290 -21.51 -1.90 5.92
C SER A 290 -20.29 -1.12 6.41
N ASN A 291 -19.23 -1.08 5.59
CA ASN A 291 -17.99 -0.35 5.82
C ASN A 291 -18.06 1.11 5.36
N MET A 292 -19.07 1.46 4.56
CA MET A 292 -19.35 2.80 4.06
C MET A 292 -18.22 3.36 3.15
N THR A 293 -17.69 2.53 2.27
CA THR A 293 -16.47 2.82 1.49
C THR A 293 -16.69 3.20 0.03
N LEU A 294 -17.94 3.34 -0.44
CA LEU A 294 -18.22 3.74 -1.82
C LEU A 294 -17.78 5.20 -2.09
N LEU A 295 -17.05 5.41 -3.18
CA LEU A 295 -16.68 6.74 -3.67
C LEU A 295 -17.74 7.24 -4.65
N LYS A 296 -18.62 8.16 -4.21
CA LYS A 296 -19.76 8.67 -5.01
C LYS A 296 -19.38 9.38 -6.31
N SER A 297 -18.11 9.78 -6.46
CA SER A 297 -17.61 10.48 -7.65
C SER A 297 -17.07 9.51 -8.72
N PHE A 298 -17.02 8.21 -8.44
CA PHE A 298 -16.41 7.19 -9.29
C PHE A 298 -17.38 6.02 -9.51
N GLY A 299 -17.22 5.32 -10.63
CA GLY A 299 -17.83 4.01 -10.83
C GLY A 299 -16.97 2.90 -10.25
N ASP A 300 -17.55 1.71 -10.09
CA ASP A 300 -16.81 0.55 -9.62
C ASP A 300 -15.81 0.03 -10.68
N PHE A 301 -14.69 -0.56 -10.24
CA PHE A 301 -13.74 -1.25 -11.11
C PHE A 301 -14.17 -2.72 -11.31
N GLN A 302 -14.95 -2.98 -12.36
CA GLN A 302 -15.77 -4.19 -12.47
C GLN A 302 -15.49 -5.12 -13.65
N LYS A 303 -15.89 -6.38 -13.44
CA LYS A 303 -17.03 -6.94 -14.19
C LYS A 303 -18.10 -7.61 -13.29
N ASP A 304 -18.16 -7.23 -11.99
CA ASP A 304 -19.11 -7.60 -10.89
C ASP A 304 -19.06 -9.02 -10.27
N THR A 305 -18.51 -9.34 -9.07
CA THR A 305 -17.78 -8.62 -7.97
C THR A 305 -16.89 -9.62 -7.13
N PRO A 306 -15.90 -9.19 -6.28
CA PRO A 306 -14.91 -10.09 -5.64
C PRO A 306 -14.63 -9.98 -4.10
N GLY A 307 -13.80 -10.91 -3.55
CA GLY A 307 -13.59 -11.18 -2.09
C GLY A 307 -12.25 -10.77 -1.39
N GLU A 308 -11.98 -11.35 -0.19
CA GLU A 308 -11.29 -10.68 0.94
C GLU A 308 -9.75 -10.79 1.09
N HIS A 309 -9.12 -11.96 0.93
CA HIS A 309 -7.69 -12.15 1.26
C HIS A 309 -6.81 -11.66 0.11
N GLY A 310 -7.20 -11.98 -1.13
CA GLY A 310 -6.54 -11.47 -2.35
C GLY A 310 -6.48 -9.94 -2.38
N MET A 311 -7.52 -9.27 -1.88
CA MET A 311 -7.62 -7.80 -1.78
C MET A 311 -6.40 -7.15 -1.10
N GLY A 312 -5.86 -7.75 -0.03
CA GLY A 312 -4.70 -7.22 0.69
C GLY A 312 -3.41 -7.26 -0.16
N ALA A 313 -3.16 -8.38 -0.84
CA ALA A 313 -2.00 -8.52 -1.72
C ALA A 313 -2.12 -7.69 -3.01
N ILE A 314 -3.34 -7.54 -3.53
CA ILE A 314 -3.63 -6.68 -4.69
C ILE A 314 -3.37 -5.21 -4.36
N CYS A 315 -3.75 -4.73 -3.17
CA CYS A 315 -3.41 -3.38 -2.72
C CYS A 315 -1.89 -3.16 -2.66
N ASN A 316 -1.11 -4.13 -2.18
CA ASN A 316 0.35 -4.05 -2.20
C ASN A 316 0.88 -3.93 -3.64
N GLY A 317 0.32 -4.69 -4.59
CA GLY A 317 0.67 -4.62 -6.01
C GLY A 317 0.31 -3.28 -6.67
N ILE A 318 -0.84 -2.69 -6.33
CA ILE A 318 -1.26 -1.36 -6.79
C ILE A 318 -0.31 -0.28 -6.26
N ALA A 319 0.02 -0.33 -4.97
CA ALA A 319 0.95 0.62 -4.34
C ALA A 319 2.36 0.51 -4.94
N LEU A 320 2.81 -0.70 -5.29
CA LEU A 320 4.09 -0.93 -5.98
C LEU A 320 4.09 -0.47 -7.45
N HIS A 321 2.94 -0.41 -8.12
CA HIS A 321 2.86 -0.04 -9.53
C HIS A 321 3.21 1.43 -9.78
N SER A 322 2.78 2.34 -8.90
CA SER A 322 3.10 3.77 -9.00
C SER A 322 3.01 4.43 -7.63
N PRO A 323 4.00 5.25 -7.21
CA PRO A 323 4.07 5.77 -5.84
C PRO A 323 2.94 6.75 -5.49
N GLY A 324 2.28 7.34 -6.47
CA GLY A 324 1.10 8.18 -6.30
C GLY A 324 -0.23 7.46 -6.55
N LEU A 325 -0.27 6.12 -6.58
CA LEU A 325 -1.51 5.36 -6.38
C LEU A 325 -1.66 5.05 -4.89
N ILE A 326 -2.77 5.48 -4.30
CA ILE A 326 -3.07 5.28 -2.87
C ILE A 326 -4.27 4.32 -2.77
N PRO A 327 -4.03 2.99 -2.71
CA PRO A 327 -5.08 1.99 -2.57
C PRO A 327 -5.56 1.88 -1.12
N TYR A 328 -6.88 1.78 -0.93
CA TYR A 328 -7.48 1.29 0.31
C TYR A 328 -8.30 0.01 0.10
N CYS A 329 -8.41 -0.78 1.16
CA CYS A 329 -9.24 -1.96 1.26
C CYS A 329 -10.04 -1.97 2.56
N ALA A 330 -11.17 -2.68 2.59
CA ALA A 330 -12.02 -2.70 3.78
C ALA A 330 -12.70 -4.04 4.03
N THR A 331 -12.78 -4.40 5.31
CA THR A 331 -13.56 -5.52 5.83
C THR A 331 -13.87 -5.27 7.33
N PHE A 332 -14.63 -6.14 7.98
CA PHE A 332 -14.82 -6.09 9.44
C PHE A 332 -13.50 -6.36 10.16
N PHE A 333 -13.30 -5.70 11.31
CA PHE A 333 -12.01 -5.74 12.02
C PHE A 333 -11.54 -7.17 12.35
N VAL A 334 -12.48 -8.06 12.70
CA VAL A 334 -12.25 -9.48 12.98
C VAL A 334 -11.72 -10.27 11.77
N PHE A 335 -12.06 -9.87 10.54
CA PHE A 335 -11.57 -10.53 9.32
C PHE A 335 -10.20 -9.98 8.86
N THR A 336 -9.68 -8.92 9.48
CA THR A 336 -8.36 -8.39 9.10
C THR A 336 -7.21 -9.37 9.40
N ASP A 337 -7.42 -10.37 10.26
CA ASP A 337 -6.46 -11.44 10.48
C ASP A 337 -6.29 -12.37 9.26
N TYR A 338 -7.30 -12.50 8.38
CA TYR A 338 -7.16 -13.24 7.11
C TYR A 338 -6.08 -12.60 6.21
N MET A 339 -6.03 -11.27 6.15
CA MET A 339 -5.01 -10.52 5.39
C MET A 339 -3.71 -10.25 6.17
N ARG A 340 -3.51 -10.87 7.34
CA ARG A 340 -2.33 -10.61 8.19
C ARG A 340 -0.99 -10.83 7.48
N PRO A 341 -0.76 -11.89 6.68
CA PRO A 341 0.50 -12.06 5.94
C PRO A 341 0.73 -10.91 4.95
N ALA A 342 -0.29 -10.50 4.20
CA ALA A 342 -0.20 -9.39 3.24
C ALA A 342 0.11 -8.04 3.92
N ARG A 343 -0.47 -7.78 5.11
CA ARG A 343 -0.14 -6.60 5.94
C ARG A 343 1.32 -6.62 6.44
N VAL A 344 1.86 -7.79 6.80
CA VAL A 344 3.27 -7.92 7.21
C VAL A 344 4.21 -7.64 6.04
N ILE A 345 3.91 -8.18 4.84
CA ILE A 345 4.69 -7.92 3.62
C ILE A 345 4.71 -6.41 3.32
N TYR A 346 3.57 -5.73 3.37
CA TYR A 346 3.50 -4.27 3.16
C TYR A 346 4.45 -3.50 4.07
N VAL A 347 4.46 -3.80 5.37
CA VAL A 347 5.34 -3.16 6.35
C VAL A 347 6.81 -3.49 6.06
N MET A 348 7.15 -4.73 5.70
CA MET A 348 8.52 -5.12 5.35
C MET A 348 9.03 -4.39 4.11
N THR A 349 8.20 -4.27 3.06
CA THR A 349 8.52 -3.54 1.83
C THR A 349 8.67 -2.03 2.07
N ALA A 350 7.84 -1.43 2.93
CA ALA A 350 7.96 -0.01 3.30
C ALA A 350 9.24 0.29 4.13
N LEU A 351 9.77 -0.72 4.84
CA LEU A 351 11.00 -0.61 5.64
C LEU A 351 12.28 -0.86 4.82
N SER A 352 12.23 -1.61 3.72
CA SER A 352 13.42 -2.00 2.96
C SER A 352 13.98 -0.92 2.02
N GLY A 353 13.32 0.23 1.88
CA GLY A 353 13.90 1.42 1.26
C GLY A 353 14.13 1.36 -0.26
N GLY A 354 13.60 0.36 -0.96
CA GLY A 354 13.78 0.19 -2.41
C GLY A 354 13.17 1.32 -3.27
N PRO A 355 13.34 1.31 -4.60
CA PRO A 355 12.60 2.20 -5.48
C PRO A 355 11.09 1.86 -5.38
N GLY A 356 10.27 2.84 -5.02
CA GLY A 356 8.92 2.61 -4.48
C GLY A 356 8.84 2.74 -2.94
N SER A 357 9.94 3.11 -2.29
CA SER A 357 9.91 3.59 -0.90
C SER A 357 9.14 4.89 -0.83
N PHE A 358 7.87 4.76 -0.44
CA PHE A 358 7.00 5.88 -0.07
C PHE A 358 7.78 6.87 0.81
N THR A 359 7.61 8.15 0.52
CA THR A 359 8.13 9.24 1.36
C THR A 359 7.75 8.97 2.82
N SER A 360 8.60 9.40 3.75
CA SER A 360 8.63 9.01 5.18
C SER A 360 7.28 8.97 5.89
N ASP A 361 6.33 9.75 5.40
CA ASP A 361 5.06 10.05 6.02
C ASP A 361 3.97 9.07 5.56
N LEU A 362 3.89 8.76 4.25
CA LEU A 362 2.98 7.75 3.67
C LEU A 362 3.26 6.31 4.11
N LYS A 363 4.45 6.01 4.68
CA LYS A 363 4.86 4.68 5.19
C LYS A 363 3.93 4.06 6.23
N LYS A 364 2.94 4.80 6.72
CA LYS A 364 2.02 4.40 7.79
C LYS A 364 0.61 4.09 7.29
N MET A 365 0.28 4.32 6.02
CA MET A 365 -1.02 3.98 5.44
C MET A 365 -1.13 2.47 5.32
N GLY A 366 -1.54 1.79 6.39
CA GLY A 366 -2.02 0.42 6.29
C GLY A 366 -3.29 0.45 5.43
N PRO A 367 -3.41 -0.36 4.37
CA PRO A 367 -4.51 -0.23 3.41
C PRO A 367 -5.89 -0.53 4.03
N CYS A 368 -5.96 -1.11 5.22
CA CYS A 368 -7.17 -1.67 5.79
C CYS A 368 -8.00 -0.67 6.64
N ILE A 369 -9.15 -0.29 6.12
CA ILE A 369 -10.21 0.45 6.83
C ILE A 369 -11.17 -0.57 7.44
N SER A 370 -11.33 -0.53 8.77
CA SER A 370 -12.20 -1.47 9.50
C SER A 370 -13.41 -0.82 10.17
N ARG A 371 -14.43 -1.64 10.48
CA ARG A 371 -15.71 -1.23 11.09
C ARG A 371 -15.60 -0.71 12.55
N SER A 372 -14.45 -0.83 13.23
CA SER A 372 -14.30 -0.31 14.60
C SER A 372 -14.10 1.21 14.60
N SER A 373 -14.28 1.84 15.77
CA SER A 373 -14.15 3.28 16.02
C SER A 373 -12.75 3.88 15.81
N THR A 374 -11.83 3.12 15.21
CA THR A 374 -10.39 3.37 15.16
C THR A 374 -9.83 3.54 13.74
N SER A 375 -10.63 3.29 12.69
CA SER A 375 -10.15 3.26 11.30
C SER A 375 -9.89 4.65 10.70
N MET A 376 -10.80 5.61 10.89
CA MET A 376 -10.50 7.03 10.58
C MET A 376 -9.27 7.52 11.33
N PHE A 377 -9.14 7.14 12.61
CA PHE A 377 -7.98 7.49 13.42
C PHE A 377 -6.68 6.96 12.82
N HIS A 378 -6.67 5.78 12.20
CA HIS A 378 -5.49 5.28 11.49
C HIS A 378 -5.24 6.04 10.19
N PHE A 379 -6.26 6.25 9.36
CA PHE A 379 -6.13 6.97 8.09
C PHE A 379 -5.56 8.39 8.27
N ILE A 380 -6.09 9.13 9.25
CA ILE A 380 -5.57 10.45 9.60
C ILE A 380 -4.14 10.30 10.15
N ASN A 381 -3.88 9.46 11.15
CA ASN A 381 -2.54 9.28 11.75
C ASN A 381 -1.45 8.71 10.82
N SER A 382 -1.83 8.23 9.63
CA SER A 382 -0.94 7.68 8.61
C SER A 382 -0.45 8.67 7.56
N LEU A 383 -0.93 9.91 7.65
CA LEU A 383 -0.34 11.08 7.01
C LEU A 383 0.68 11.78 7.95
#